data_AF-A0A0P7BNA9-F1
#
_entry.id   AF-A0A0P7BNA9-F1
#
_cell.length_a   1.000
_cell.length_b   1.000
_cell.length_c   1.000
_cell.angle_alpha   90.00
_cell.angle_beta   90.00
_cell.angle_gamma   90.00
#
_symmetry.space_group_name_H-M   'P 1'
#
loop_
_entity.id
_entity.type
_entity.pdbx_description
1 polymer ?
#
loop_
_entity_poly.entity_id
_entity_poly.type
_entity_poly.pdbx_seq_one_letter_code
_entity_poly.pdbx_strand_id
1 'polypeptide(L)'
;MVFEDGGKYEEPQAQATKWLQLYDTKLKNKGIDCYELPMMSGKYRLMSFIIDSGMRSGIPPEKHNKVASFYGDKKKYMGELGIYDLRRAYVYLLDENGEIVFTANGEPKDSHLSEILLKLERL
;
A
#
# COMPACT_ATOMS: atom_id res chain seq x y z
N MET A 1 -2.42 -2.24 -2.87
CA MET A 1 -3.20 -3.44 -3.31
C MET A 1 -3.89 -3.12 -4.62
N VAL A 2 -4.10 -4.11 -5.50
CA VAL A 2 -4.84 -3.90 -6.76
C VAL A 2 -6.19 -4.62 -6.72
N PHE A 3 -7.26 -3.92 -7.09
CA PHE A 3 -8.61 -4.44 -7.17
C PHE A 3 -8.87 -5.03 -8.54
N GLU A 4 -9.28 -6.30 -8.59
CA GLU A 4 -9.82 -6.97 -9.79
C GLU A 4 -11.34 -7.10 -9.75
N ASP A 5 -11.93 -7.17 -10.94
CA ASP A 5 -13.36 -7.33 -11.12
C ASP A 5 -13.76 -8.74 -10.68
N GLY A 6 -14.38 -8.87 -9.50
CA GLY A 6 -14.84 -10.16 -8.96
C GLY A 6 -13.77 -11.00 -8.26
N GLY A 7 -12.58 -10.45 -8.01
CA GLY A 7 -11.51 -11.13 -7.25
C GLY A 7 -11.71 -11.09 -5.74
N LYS A 8 -11.16 -12.07 -5.02
CA LYS A 8 -11.09 -12.07 -3.55
C LYS A 8 -9.91 -11.20 -3.08
N TYR A 9 -10.21 -10.14 -2.34
CA TYR A 9 -9.24 -9.11 -1.89
C TYR A 9 -8.89 -9.21 -0.40
N GLU A 10 -9.54 -10.11 0.33
CA GLU A 10 -9.36 -10.29 1.78
C GLU A 10 -7.91 -10.64 2.15
N GLU A 11 -7.26 -11.48 1.34
CA GLU A 11 -5.89 -11.93 1.58
C GLU A 11 -4.86 -10.79 1.46
N PRO A 12 -4.75 -10.06 0.33
CA PRO A 12 -3.85 -8.92 0.26
C PRO A 12 -4.24 -7.81 1.24
N GLN A 13 -5.51 -7.67 1.63
CA GLN A 13 -5.93 -6.72 2.68
C GLN A 13 -5.38 -7.12 4.04
N ALA A 14 -5.51 -8.38 4.43
CA ALA A 14 -4.96 -8.87 5.68
C ALA A 14 -3.43 -8.67 5.75
N GLN A 15 -2.73 -8.89 4.62
CA GLN A 15 -1.30 -8.63 4.52
C GLN A 15 -0.97 -7.14 4.68
N ALA A 16 -1.71 -6.26 3.99
CA ALA A 16 -1.56 -4.81 4.12
C ALA A 16 -1.82 -4.32 5.56
N THR A 17 -2.85 -4.85 6.23
CA THR A 17 -3.14 -4.55 7.64
C THR A 17 -1.96 -4.91 8.56
N LYS A 18 -1.31 -6.06 8.33
CA LYS A 18 -0.10 -6.45 9.09
C LYS A 18 1.06 -5.48 8.86
N TRP A 19 1.24 -4.99 7.64
CA TRP A 19 2.23 -3.95 7.34
C TRP A 19 1.93 -2.62 8.05
N LEU A 20 0.68 -2.18 8.05
CA LEU A 20 0.26 -0.98 8.77
C LEU A 20 0.49 -1.13 10.29
N GLN A 21 0.24 -2.31 10.85
CA GLN A 21 0.54 -2.60 12.24
C GLN A 21 2.05 -2.58 12.54
N LEU A 22 2.88 -3.15 11.66
CA LEU A 22 4.33 -3.05 11.78
C LEU A 22 4.78 -1.58 11.75
N TYR A 23 4.22 -0.78 10.84
CA TYR A 23 4.51 0.64 10.76
C TYR A 23 4.15 1.38 12.05
N ASP A 24 2.90 1.25 12.51
CA ASP A 24 2.39 1.90 13.72
C ASP A 24 3.23 1.55 14.97
N THR A 25 3.72 0.31 15.05
CA THR A 25 4.44 -0.18 16.23
C THR A 25 5.95 0.03 16.19
N LYS A 26 6.58 0.07 15.01
CA LYS A 26 8.06 0.07 14.87
C LYS A 26 8.64 1.23 14.05
N LEU A 27 7.88 1.81 13.13
CA LEU A 27 8.40 2.75 12.12
C LEU A 27 7.83 4.17 12.22
N LYS A 28 6.66 4.36 12.82
CA LYS A 28 5.95 5.66 12.88
C LYS A 28 6.79 6.83 13.41
N ASN A 29 7.74 6.56 14.32
CA ASN A 29 8.61 7.58 14.92
C ASN A 29 10.02 7.61 14.29
N LYS A 30 10.19 7.05 13.08
CA LYS A 30 11.47 6.96 12.36
C LYS A 30 11.63 8.00 11.25
N GLY A 31 10.81 9.05 11.25
CA GLY A 31 10.90 10.13 10.26
C GLY A 31 10.37 9.76 8.87
N ILE A 32 9.61 8.68 8.74
CA ILE A 32 8.95 8.28 7.50
C ILE A 32 7.44 8.23 7.68
N ASP A 33 6.73 8.45 6.57
CA ASP A 33 5.28 8.29 6.49
C ASP A 33 4.91 7.01 5.73
N CYS A 34 3.73 6.47 6.04
CA CYS A 34 3.17 5.30 5.37
C CYS A 34 1.81 5.61 4.78
N TYR A 35 1.60 5.22 3.52
CA TYR A 35 0.36 5.41 2.79
C TYR A 35 -0.13 4.08 2.21
N GLU A 36 -1.43 3.81 2.35
CA GLU A 36 -2.08 2.73 1.65
C GLU A 36 -2.56 3.22 0.28
N LEU A 37 -2.17 2.50 -0.78
CA LEU A 37 -2.54 2.81 -2.15
C LEU A 37 -3.44 1.70 -2.72
N PRO A 38 -4.77 1.80 -2.56
CA PRO A 38 -5.71 0.96 -3.27
C PRO A 38 -5.78 1.37 -4.75
N MET A 39 -5.48 0.43 -5.65
CA MET A 39 -5.46 0.66 -7.10
C MET A 39 -6.66 0.00 -7.78
N MET A 40 -7.49 0.79 -8.43
CA MET A 40 -8.72 0.37 -9.07
C MET A 40 -8.70 0.69 -10.57
N SER A 41 -9.47 -0.09 -11.34
CA SER A 41 -9.65 0.18 -12.76
C SER A 41 -10.35 1.52 -12.96
N GLY A 42 -9.90 2.30 -13.94
CA GLY A 42 -10.48 3.61 -14.28
C GLY A 42 -11.98 3.58 -14.60
N LYS A 43 -12.53 2.41 -14.96
CA LYS A 43 -13.98 2.22 -15.15
C LYS A 43 -14.80 2.49 -13.88
N TYR A 44 -14.20 2.30 -12.70
CA TYR A 44 -14.84 2.57 -11.41
C TYR A 44 -14.80 4.05 -11.02
N ARG A 45 -14.17 4.92 -11.82
CA ARG A 45 -14.10 6.35 -11.55
C ARG A 45 -15.48 7.00 -11.44
N LEU A 46 -16.47 6.54 -12.20
CA LEU A 46 -17.85 7.04 -12.12
C LEU A 46 -18.54 6.69 -10.78
N MET A 47 -18.06 5.64 -10.10
CA MET A 47 -18.57 5.16 -8.80
C MET A 47 -17.60 5.47 -7.65
N SER A 48 -16.54 6.24 -7.89
CA SER A 48 -15.48 6.46 -6.89
C SER A 48 -16.02 7.03 -5.59
N PHE A 49 -17.03 7.91 -5.66
CA PHE A 49 -17.64 8.50 -4.48
C PHE A 49 -18.26 7.44 -3.53
N ILE A 50 -18.86 6.37 -4.07
CA ILE A 50 -19.44 5.28 -3.26
C ILE A 50 -18.32 4.44 -2.67
N ILE A 51 -17.33 4.10 -3.49
CA ILE A 51 -16.21 3.25 -3.08
C ILE A 51 -15.36 3.94 -2.00
N ASP A 52 -14.99 5.19 -2.23
CA ASP A 52 -14.22 6.00 -1.28
C ASP A 52 -15.02 6.25 0.01
N SER A 53 -16.35 6.47 -0.08
CA SER A 53 -17.21 6.59 1.11
C SER A 53 -17.30 5.29 1.90
N GLY A 54 -17.38 4.15 1.21
CA GLY A 54 -17.36 2.82 1.83
C GLY A 54 -16.05 2.54 2.56
N MET A 55 -14.91 2.81 1.91
CA MET A 55 -13.58 2.68 2.55
C MET A 55 -13.44 3.63 3.74
N ARG A 56 -13.87 4.89 3.59
CA ARG A 56 -13.80 5.90 4.64
C ARG A 56 -14.60 5.51 5.89
N SER A 57 -15.73 4.82 5.71
CA SER A 57 -16.53 4.31 6.83
C SER A 57 -15.83 3.20 7.62
N GLY A 58 -14.89 2.47 7.01
CA GLY A 58 -14.13 1.40 7.65
C GLY A 58 -12.77 1.82 8.21
N ILE A 59 -12.28 3.00 7.82
CA ILE A 59 -10.99 3.55 8.27
C ILE A 59 -11.25 4.57 9.38
N PRO A 60 -10.52 4.53 10.52
CA PRO A 60 -10.62 5.58 11.54
C PRO A 60 -10.33 6.98 10.97
N PRO A 61 -11.05 8.05 11.38
CA PRO A 61 -10.88 9.40 10.84
C PRO A 61 -9.44 9.91 10.78
N GLU A 62 -8.65 9.59 11.81
CA GLU A 62 -7.24 9.96 11.93
C GLU A 62 -6.32 9.29 10.89
N LYS A 63 -6.79 8.24 10.20
CA LYS A 63 -6.06 7.52 9.15
C LYS A 63 -6.55 7.87 7.74
N HIS A 64 -7.59 8.70 7.60
CA HIS A 64 -8.14 9.06 6.27
C HIS A 64 -7.13 9.76 5.35
N ASN A 65 -6.17 10.51 5.91
CA ASN A 65 -5.11 11.17 5.14
C ASN A 65 -3.93 10.24 4.77
N LYS A 66 -3.97 8.97 5.20
CA LYS A 66 -2.95 7.95 4.90
C LYS A 66 -3.42 6.96 3.84
N VAL A 67 -4.54 7.20 3.17
CA VAL A 67 -5.04 6.36 2.08
C VAL A 67 -5.23 7.20 0.82
N ALA A 68 -4.63 6.76 -0.28
CA ALA A 68 -4.72 7.43 -1.57
C ALA A 68 -5.25 6.46 -2.64
N SER A 69 -6.52 6.64 -3.05
CA SER A 69 -7.12 5.80 -4.07
C SER A 69 -6.63 6.14 -5.47
N PHE A 70 -6.05 5.18 -6.17
CA PHE A 70 -5.70 5.33 -7.58
C PHE A 70 -6.80 4.73 -8.47
N TYR A 71 -7.35 5.54 -9.38
CA TYR A 71 -8.33 5.10 -10.39
C TYR A 71 -7.79 5.36 -11.79
N GLY A 72 -7.41 4.31 -12.51
CA GLY A 72 -6.82 4.48 -13.84
C GLY A 72 -6.40 3.17 -14.51
N ASP A 73 -5.43 3.27 -15.41
CA ASP A 73 -4.80 2.09 -16.02
C ASP A 73 -3.82 1.43 -15.04
N LYS A 74 -4.37 0.59 -14.17
CA LYS A 74 -3.59 -0.17 -13.20
C LYS A 74 -2.57 -1.11 -13.86
N LYS A 75 -2.79 -1.59 -15.09
CA LYS A 75 -1.89 -2.56 -15.75
C LYS A 75 -0.53 -1.94 -16.05
N LYS A 76 -0.52 -0.69 -16.53
CA LYS A 76 0.72 0.04 -16.80
C LYS A 76 1.56 0.18 -15.53
N TYR A 77 0.96 0.70 -14.45
CA TYR A 77 1.64 0.87 -13.16
C TYR A 77 2.08 -0.45 -12.55
N MET A 78 1.27 -1.51 -12.64
CA MET A 78 1.66 -2.83 -12.20
C MET A 78 2.91 -3.34 -12.93
N GLY A 79 3.01 -3.10 -14.24
CA GLY A 79 4.19 -3.46 -15.02
C GLY A 79 5.45 -2.71 -14.56
N GLU A 80 5.33 -1.40 -14.36
CA GLU A 80 6.45 -0.55 -13.90
C GLU A 80 6.87 -0.87 -12.46
N LEU A 81 5.93 -1.23 -11.59
CA LEU A 81 6.17 -1.57 -10.18
C LEU A 81 6.49 -3.07 -9.96
N GLY A 82 6.44 -3.90 -10.99
CA GLY A 82 6.68 -5.34 -10.86
C GLY A 82 5.59 -6.10 -10.07
N ILE A 83 4.35 -5.63 -10.12
CA ILE A 83 3.20 -6.25 -9.46
C ILE A 83 2.60 -7.32 -10.38
N TYR A 84 2.91 -8.58 -10.10
CA TYR A 84 2.46 -9.73 -10.91
C TYR A 84 1.50 -10.67 -10.18
N ASP A 85 1.57 -10.77 -8.85
CA ASP A 85 0.70 -11.63 -8.04
C ASP A 85 -0.29 -10.79 -7.23
N LEU A 86 -1.51 -10.65 -7.73
CA LEU A 86 -2.53 -9.81 -7.11
C LEU A 86 -3.07 -10.32 -5.77
N ARG A 87 -2.70 -11.54 -5.37
CA ARG A 87 -3.02 -12.09 -4.04
C ARG A 87 -2.09 -11.56 -2.96
N ARG A 88 -1.09 -10.76 -3.34
CA ARG A 88 -0.09 -10.21 -2.42
C ARG A 88 -0.23 -8.72 -2.25
N ALA A 89 -0.07 -8.25 -1.02
CA ALA A 89 0.26 -6.86 -0.76
C ALA A 89 1.68 -6.60 -1.27
N TYR A 90 1.90 -5.40 -1.82
CA TYR A 90 3.21 -4.92 -2.24
C TYR A 90 3.52 -3.66 -1.45
N VAL A 91 4.77 -3.56 -1.01
CA VAL A 91 5.28 -2.45 -0.19
C VAL A 91 6.53 -1.91 -0.84
N TYR A 92 6.60 -0.59 -0.90
CA TYR A 92 7.70 0.16 -1.47
C TYR A 92 8.14 1.20 -0.44
N LEU A 93 9.44 1.33 -0.22
CA LEU A 93 10.03 2.45 0.50
C LEU A 93 10.62 3.40 -0.54
N LEU A 94 10.23 4.66 -0.46
CA LEU A 94 10.74 5.73 -1.30
C LEU A 94 11.70 6.60 -0.49
N ASP A 95 12.74 7.11 -1.15
CA ASP A 95 13.54 8.21 -0.61
C ASP A 95 12.89 9.58 -0.86
N GLU A 96 13.57 10.66 -0.45
CA GLU A 96 13.10 12.03 -0.63
C GLU A 96 13.02 12.48 -2.10
N ASN A 97 13.74 11.80 -3.01
CA ASN A 97 13.71 12.04 -4.45
C ASN A 97 12.61 11.22 -5.14
N GLY A 98 11.92 10.34 -4.40
CA GLY A 98 10.90 9.44 -4.93
C GLY A 98 11.47 8.16 -5.55
N GLU A 99 12.74 7.84 -5.32
CA GLU A 99 13.35 6.60 -5.78
C GLU A 99 13.01 5.42 -4.86
N ILE A 100 12.72 4.26 -5.45
CA ILE A 100 12.42 3.05 -4.68
C ILE A 100 13.72 2.47 -4.12
N VAL A 101 13.90 2.54 -2.81
CA VAL A 101 15.10 2.05 -2.11
C VAL A 101 14.91 0.69 -1.44
N PHE A 102 13.66 0.23 -1.31
CA PHE A 102 13.29 -1.11 -0.82
C PHE A 102 11.94 -1.55 -1.40
N THR A 103 11.81 -2.87 -1.65
CA THR A 103 10.55 -3.49 -2.09
C THR A 103 10.28 -4.79 -1.34
N ALA A 104 9.02 -5.06 -1.03
CA ALA A 104 8.58 -6.34 -0.48
C ALA A 104 7.18 -6.70 -0.99
N ASN A 105 6.85 -7.99 -0.91
CA ASN A 105 5.49 -8.48 -1.14
C ASN A 105 5.09 -9.55 -0.12
N GLY A 106 3.78 -9.72 0.07
CA GLY A 106 3.24 -10.64 1.06
C GLY A 106 3.23 -10.04 2.47
N GLU A 107 3.31 -10.89 3.48
CA GLU A 107 3.32 -10.48 4.89
C GLU A 107 4.67 -9.89 5.33
N PRO A 108 4.68 -8.97 6.31
CA PRO A 108 5.91 -8.48 6.91
C PRO A 108 6.67 -9.64 7.60
N LYS A 109 8.00 -9.55 7.55
CA LYS A 109 8.94 -10.48 8.21
C LYS A 109 10.00 -9.66 8.91
N ASP A 110 10.65 -10.24 9.91
CA ASP A 110 11.72 -9.57 10.65
C ASP A 110 12.87 -9.10 9.74
N SER A 111 13.19 -9.88 8.70
CA SER A 111 14.19 -9.49 7.70
C SER A 111 13.82 -8.20 6.96
N HIS A 112 12.53 -7.98 6.66
CA HIS A 112 12.08 -6.74 6.02
C HIS A 112 12.24 -5.55 6.97
N LEU A 113 11.92 -5.70 8.25
CA LEU A 113 12.09 -4.64 9.23
C LEU A 113 13.57 -4.25 9.38
N SER A 114 14.47 -5.24 9.49
CA SER A 114 15.91 -4.99 9.56
C SER A 114 16.41 -4.23 8.33
N GLU A 115 15.97 -4.64 7.14
CA GLU A 115 16.37 -3.97 5.89
C GLU A 115 15.85 -2.54 5.80
N ILE A 116 14.57 -2.31 6.14
CA ILE A 116 14.00 -0.97 6.18
C ILE A 116 14.81 -0.08 7.13
N LEU A 117 15.08 -0.53 8.36
CA LEU A 117 15.83 0.25 9.33
C LEU A 117 17.25 0.59 8.83
N LEU A 118 17.93 -0.35 8.17
CA LEU A 118 19.24 -0.11 7.57
C LEU A 118 19.20 0.91 6.43
N LYS A 119 18.11 0.93 5.64
CA LYS A 119 17.91 1.94 4.59
C LYS A 119 17.65 3.32 5.19
N LEU A 120 16.83 3.39 6.24
CA LEU A 120 16.50 4.65 6.91
C LEU A 120 17.71 5.34 7.55
N GLU A 121 18.73 4.60 8.00
CA GLU A 121 19.98 5.18 8.50
C GLU A 121 20.83 5.85 7.40
N ARG A 122 20.48 5.65 6.13
CA ARG A 122 21.24 6.10 4.95
C ARG A 122 20.46 7.12 4.09
N LEU A 123 19.22 7.41 4.47
CA LEU A 123 18.39 8.47 3.91
C LEU A 123 18.63 9.75 4.73
#